data_AF-A0A2H0DWQ3-F1
#
_entry.id   AF-A0A2H0DWQ3-F1
#
_cell.length_a   1.000
_cell.length_b   1.000
_cell.length_c   1.000
_cell.angle_alpha   90.00
_cell.angle_beta   90.00
_cell.angle_gamma   90.00
#
_symmetry.space_group_name_H-M   'P 1'
#
loop_
_entity.id
_entity.type
_entity.pdbx_description
1 polymer ?
#
loop_
_entity_poly.entity_id
_entity_poly.type
_entity_poly.pdbx_seq_one_letter_code
_entity_poly.pdbx_strand_id
1 'polypeptide(L)'
;ASWTALSGEHTLRVCADASVSDGGNIAESKEANNCLEESFSVKTKSHDGDDDTEGDDTGDGAGFNPPGCSIPSNEGRTVVSFFEDGIIAGGTKDEATSGPVSVSIPAGKYKITLESYDDHFDKTGQEQKKEQFFVRFFSSGLNEIQRTSSISDLPEDKEVLTEIVNNELNLPVKINRLEALHTHWGKTSDKESVMPLCLALDKIEDIPPPLPSPPPALECPLESQSERAIFEFSDRGLLATEASLSEETINALIPAGKYKVTLVSYDNHSDKSEQAQKNEKYFLRLKNPSGQIFADTPSIKDLPEDRDFLTETVAENFNVLQNAAFLSAKHSAFPSSDKESVTPVCAAFDKIIPPPPEPEKADISIQKSVTPSEKQVGGIFTYTLHYKNEGAGVAESVIIADIASPVGKLGSYTMVKNSDHGACKAKTNGITCSLGALLPGASGTIQYSALSLFAGTIHNTAIINTPTPETTLFNNKDNAAVVVKGAALPKASCDSFTANPSSVSSGGGTTLSWTTTNASSVSIDQGLGSVASSGSMAVPAFLQVSHILLAPAAPEEATAVKPR
;
A
#
# COMPACT_ATOMS: atom_id res chain seq x y z
N ALA A 1 -44.20 -18.67 -8.66
CA ALA A 1 -43.79 -17.29 -8.33
C ALA A 1 -44.39 -16.37 -9.39
N SER A 2 -45.26 -15.45 -8.98
CA SER A 2 -45.81 -14.38 -9.82
C SER A 2 -44.73 -13.33 -10.08
N TRP A 3 -44.52 -12.92 -11.32
CA TRP A 3 -43.55 -11.89 -11.71
C TRP A 3 -44.19 -10.50 -11.69
N THR A 4 -43.48 -9.50 -11.17
CA THR A 4 -43.76 -8.05 -11.29
C THR A 4 -42.63 -7.39 -12.06
N ALA A 5 -42.94 -6.53 -13.04
CA ALA A 5 -41.96 -5.86 -13.90
C ALA A 5 -41.53 -4.47 -13.36
N LEU A 6 -40.24 -4.11 -13.54
CA LEU A 6 -39.64 -2.81 -13.21
C LEU A 6 -39.52 -1.93 -14.47
N SER A 7 -39.67 -0.60 -14.33
CA SER A 7 -39.52 0.36 -15.44
C SER A 7 -38.05 0.47 -15.91
N GLY A 8 -37.82 0.41 -17.23
CA GLY A 8 -36.48 0.42 -17.85
C GLY A 8 -36.43 -0.33 -19.19
N GLU A 9 -35.26 -0.36 -19.82
CA GLU A 9 -34.92 -1.21 -20.99
C GLU A 9 -34.57 -2.63 -20.52
N HIS A 10 -35.12 -3.64 -21.19
CA HIS A 10 -34.87 -5.06 -20.89
C HIS A 10 -34.53 -5.81 -22.18
N THR A 11 -33.52 -6.68 -22.14
CA THR A 11 -33.05 -7.48 -23.30
C THR A 11 -33.22 -8.98 -23.03
N LEU A 12 -33.88 -9.69 -23.95
CA LEU A 12 -34.00 -11.15 -23.95
C LEU A 12 -33.03 -11.72 -24.97
N ARG A 13 -32.16 -12.65 -24.52
CA ARG A 13 -31.21 -13.37 -25.38
C ARG A 13 -31.53 -14.86 -25.37
N VAL A 14 -31.65 -15.46 -26.55
CA VAL A 14 -31.94 -16.89 -26.71
C VAL A 14 -30.87 -17.51 -27.61
N CYS A 15 -30.16 -18.50 -27.09
CA CYS A 15 -29.10 -19.25 -27.78
C CYS A 15 -29.43 -20.74 -27.78
N ALA A 16 -28.92 -21.48 -28.75
CA ALA A 16 -29.13 -22.93 -28.84
C ALA A 16 -27.79 -23.67 -28.75
N ASP A 17 -27.32 -23.98 -27.53
CA ASP A 17 -26.93 -25.34 -27.09
C ASP A 17 -26.69 -25.32 -25.58
N ALA A 18 -27.19 -26.33 -24.88
CA ALA A 18 -27.16 -26.42 -23.43
C ALA A 18 -27.26 -27.88 -22.98
N SER A 19 -26.12 -28.48 -22.65
CA SER A 19 -26.13 -29.59 -21.70
C SER A 19 -25.58 -29.11 -20.36
N VAL A 20 -26.42 -29.16 -19.32
CA VAL A 20 -25.98 -29.31 -17.95
C VAL A 20 -26.93 -30.27 -17.26
N SER A 21 -26.42 -31.47 -16.98
CA SER A 21 -26.86 -32.28 -15.84
C SER A 21 -26.74 -31.43 -14.57
N ASP A 22 -27.86 -31.22 -13.87
CA ASP A 22 -27.98 -30.58 -12.54
C ASP A 22 -27.18 -29.29 -12.32
N GLY A 23 -27.86 -28.14 -12.41
CA GLY A 23 -27.38 -26.88 -11.82
C GLY A 23 -26.94 -25.77 -12.79
N GLY A 24 -27.74 -25.48 -13.81
CA GLY A 24 -28.09 -24.11 -14.21
C GLY A 24 -26.99 -23.08 -14.56
N ASN A 25 -25.96 -23.41 -15.35
CA ASN A 25 -25.18 -22.41 -16.12
C ASN A 25 -24.58 -23.02 -17.41
N ILE A 26 -24.88 -22.44 -18.58
CA ILE A 26 -24.49 -22.95 -19.91
C ILE A 26 -23.29 -22.16 -20.46
N ALA A 27 -22.30 -22.85 -21.05
CA ALA A 27 -21.15 -22.27 -21.75
C ALA A 27 -21.22 -22.54 -23.26
N GLU A 28 -20.87 -21.53 -24.05
CA GLU A 28 -20.91 -21.42 -25.53
C GLU A 28 -20.04 -22.45 -26.28
N SER A 29 -20.64 -23.22 -27.20
CA SER A 29 -19.92 -23.97 -28.24
C SER A 29 -19.61 -23.01 -29.41
N LYS A 30 -18.32 -22.71 -29.60
CA LYS A 30 -17.82 -21.64 -30.49
C LYS A 30 -18.10 -21.84 -31.97
N GLU A 31 -19.31 -21.50 -32.39
CA GLU A 31 -19.70 -21.57 -33.79
C GLU A 31 -20.70 -20.46 -34.16
N ALA A 32 -20.64 -20.02 -35.41
CA ALA A 32 -20.83 -18.61 -35.69
C ALA A 32 -22.29 -18.12 -35.88
N ASN A 33 -23.38 -18.82 -35.48
CA ASN A 33 -24.74 -18.31 -35.79
C ASN A 33 -26.01 -18.62 -34.94
N ASN A 34 -25.98 -19.06 -33.68
CA ASN A 34 -27.21 -19.57 -33.00
C ASN A 34 -27.85 -18.71 -31.88
N CYS A 35 -27.54 -17.41 -31.74
CA CYS A 35 -28.20 -16.53 -30.76
C CYS A 35 -29.04 -15.41 -31.41
N LEU A 36 -30.25 -15.17 -30.89
CA LEU A 36 -31.11 -14.03 -31.21
C LEU A 36 -31.33 -13.15 -29.97
N GLU A 37 -31.35 -11.83 -30.16
CA GLU A 37 -31.60 -10.82 -29.12
C GLU A 37 -32.77 -9.92 -29.51
N GLU A 38 -33.68 -9.66 -28.56
CA GLU A 38 -34.72 -8.61 -28.67
C GLU A 38 -34.73 -7.75 -27.41
N SER A 39 -34.99 -6.44 -27.56
CA SER A 39 -35.09 -5.49 -26.45
C SER A 39 -36.43 -4.75 -26.45
N PHE A 40 -36.96 -4.46 -25.26
CA PHE A 40 -38.15 -3.64 -25.08
C PHE A 40 -38.06 -2.72 -23.85
N SER A 41 -38.85 -1.65 -23.86
CA SER A 41 -38.85 -0.59 -22.85
C SER A 41 -40.18 -0.54 -22.07
N VAL A 42 -40.12 -0.39 -20.74
CA VAL A 42 -41.29 -0.21 -19.85
C VAL A 42 -41.27 1.17 -19.20
N LYS A 43 -42.34 1.98 -19.35
CA LYS A 43 -42.50 3.32 -18.72
C LYS A 43 -43.74 3.39 -17.82
N THR A 44 -43.66 4.11 -16.70
CA THR A 44 -44.80 4.37 -15.78
C THR A 44 -45.38 5.77 -15.95
N LYS A 45 -46.69 5.91 -15.66
CA LYS A 45 -47.50 7.12 -15.81
C LYS A 45 -47.82 7.69 -14.42
N SER A 46 -47.72 9.01 -14.24
CA SER A 46 -47.90 9.75 -12.98
C SER A 46 -49.38 9.96 -12.58
N HIS A 47 -49.68 9.99 -11.28
CA HIS A 47 -50.78 10.77 -10.69
C HIS A 47 -50.58 11.02 -9.19
N ASP A 48 -51.25 12.07 -8.72
CA ASP A 48 -51.06 12.93 -7.54
C ASP A 48 -51.53 12.35 -6.19
N GLY A 49 -51.18 13.04 -5.08
CA GLY A 49 -51.93 12.99 -3.82
C GLY A 49 -51.15 13.42 -2.57
N ASP A 50 -51.49 14.61 -2.06
CA ASP A 50 -51.11 15.24 -0.76
C ASP A 50 -51.41 14.37 0.48
N ASP A 51 -50.72 14.64 1.61
CA ASP A 51 -51.35 15.02 2.90
C ASP A 51 -50.33 15.58 3.92
N ASP A 52 -50.83 16.47 4.76
CA ASP A 52 -50.18 17.49 5.59
C ASP A 52 -49.81 17.07 7.04
N THR A 53 -48.81 17.79 7.57
CA THR A 53 -48.57 18.33 8.94
C THR A 53 -48.84 17.55 10.24
N GLU A 54 -47.88 17.64 11.16
CA GLU A 54 -48.13 18.01 12.57
C GLU A 54 -46.93 18.79 13.15
N GLY A 55 -47.23 19.83 13.93
CA GLY A 55 -46.31 20.49 14.88
C GLY A 55 -47.06 20.77 16.18
N ASP A 56 -46.35 20.91 17.31
CA ASP A 56 -46.39 22.11 18.18
C ASP A 56 -45.49 22.00 19.43
N ASP A 57 -45.09 23.20 19.84
CA ASP A 57 -44.34 23.84 20.94
C ASP A 57 -44.11 23.17 22.33
N THR A 58 -43.05 23.65 23.01
CA THR A 58 -43.15 24.33 24.33
C THR A 58 -41.80 24.98 24.70
N GLY A 59 -41.69 26.29 24.48
CA GLY A 59 -40.71 27.16 25.13
C GLY A 59 -41.06 27.43 26.59
N ASP A 60 -40.08 27.26 27.48
CA ASP A 60 -40.14 27.64 28.90
C ASP A 60 -39.00 28.60 29.23
N GLY A 61 -39.33 29.67 29.96
CA GLY A 61 -38.45 30.82 30.24
C GLY A 61 -37.18 30.45 31.00
N ALA A 62 -36.03 30.74 30.38
CA ALA A 62 -34.73 30.69 31.04
C ALA A 62 -34.43 32.04 31.69
N GLY A 63 -34.18 32.03 33.00
CA GLY A 63 -33.50 33.14 33.65
C GLY A 63 -32.13 33.36 33.00
N PHE A 64 -31.78 34.62 32.79
CA PHE A 64 -30.51 35.05 32.20
C PHE A 64 -29.33 34.36 32.90
N ASN A 65 -28.62 33.49 32.18
CA ASN A 65 -27.40 32.84 32.67
C ASN A 65 -26.29 33.17 31.68
N PRO A 66 -25.44 34.18 31.97
CA PRO A 66 -24.38 34.55 31.05
C PRO A 66 -23.41 33.38 30.78
N PRO A 67 -22.72 33.37 29.63
CA PRO A 67 -21.73 32.34 29.34
C PRO A 67 -20.59 32.42 30.37
N GLY A 68 -20.02 31.25 30.71
CA GLY A 68 -18.78 31.21 31.48
C GLY A 68 -17.58 31.67 30.64
N CYS A 69 -16.48 32.00 31.31
CA CYS A 69 -15.20 32.30 30.65
C CYS A 69 -14.80 31.18 29.69
N SER A 70 -14.56 31.51 28.43
CA SER A 70 -14.21 30.57 27.36
C SER A 70 -12.69 30.36 27.20
N ILE A 71 -11.88 31.20 27.86
CA ILE A 71 -10.42 31.13 27.78
C ILE A 71 -9.92 29.82 28.46
N PRO A 72 -9.19 28.94 27.73
CA PRO A 72 -8.74 27.67 28.27
C PRO A 72 -7.62 27.85 29.30
N SER A 73 -7.64 27.01 30.34
CA SER A 73 -6.53 26.86 31.28
C SER A 73 -5.38 26.07 30.66
N ASN A 74 -4.18 26.63 30.67
CA ASN A 74 -2.94 25.98 30.21
C ASN A 74 -1.86 26.05 31.32
N GLU A 75 -0.81 25.23 31.23
CA GLU A 75 0.33 25.28 32.14
C GLU A 75 0.99 26.68 32.10
N GLY A 76 1.18 27.32 33.26
CA GLY A 76 1.71 28.68 33.35
C GLY A 76 0.70 29.82 33.13
N ARG A 77 -0.56 29.52 32.80
CA ARG A 77 -1.64 30.51 32.66
C ARG A 77 -2.51 30.59 33.92
N THR A 78 -2.74 31.81 34.41
CA THR A 78 -3.72 32.09 35.47
C THR A 78 -4.98 32.70 34.87
N VAL A 79 -6.14 32.08 35.04
CA VAL A 79 -7.44 32.63 34.60
C VAL A 79 -8.22 33.08 35.84
N VAL A 80 -8.76 34.29 35.80
CA VAL A 80 -9.56 34.88 36.86
C VAL A 80 -10.90 35.33 36.26
N SER A 81 -11.98 34.70 36.73
CA SER A 81 -13.35 35.08 36.36
C SER A 81 -13.87 36.19 37.27
N PHE A 82 -14.67 37.09 36.71
CA PHE A 82 -15.47 38.03 37.47
C PHE A 82 -16.89 37.46 37.57
N PHE A 83 -17.49 37.48 38.76
CA PHE A 83 -18.76 36.80 39.04
C PHE A 83 -19.82 37.79 39.53
N GLU A 84 -20.17 38.78 38.71
CA GLU A 84 -21.20 39.76 39.05
C GLU A 84 -21.94 40.25 37.79
N ASP A 85 -23.03 40.99 38.02
CA ASP A 85 -23.82 41.68 37.00
C ASP A 85 -22.95 42.57 36.10
N GLY A 86 -23.46 42.91 34.91
CA GLY A 86 -22.78 43.81 33.98
C GLY A 86 -22.42 45.16 34.63
N ILE A 87 -21.25 45.68 34.30
CA ILE A 87 -20.79 46.98 34.80
C ILE A 87 -21.31 48.11 33.92
N ILE A 88 -21.69 49.25 34.49
CA ILE A 88 -22.40 50.34 33.80
C ILE A 88 -21.62 51.67 33.88
N ALA A 89 -21.35 52.32 32.75
CA ALA A 89 -20.57 53.57 32.68
C ALA A 89 -21.22 54.76 33.40
N GLY A 90 -22.52 54.98 33.19
CA GLY A 90 -23.29 56.08 33.76
C GLY A 90 -23.77 55.86 35.21
N GLY A 91 -23.39 54.74 35.83
CA GLY A 91 -23.77 54.36 37.18
C GLY A 91 -22.86 54.92 38.29
N THR A 92 -23.16 54.51 39.52
CA THR A 92 -22.27 54.66 40.67
C THR A 92 -20.96 53.89 40.46
N LYS A 93 -19.95 54.16 41.29
CA LYS A 93 -18.65 53.46 41.21
C LYS A 93 -18.82 51.94 41.37
N ASP A 94 -19.71 51.53 42.25
CA ASP A 94 -19.99 50.12 42.53
C ASP A 94 -20.69 49.46 41.33
N GLU A 95 -21.65 50.15 40.70
CA GLU A 95 -22.29 49.68 39.47
C GLU A 95 -21.34 49.63 38.26
N ALA A 96 -20.26 50.41 38.27
CA ALA A 96 -19.27 50.43 37.18
C ALA A 96 -18.09 49.47 37.41
N THR A 97 -18.06 48.78 38.55
CA THR A 97 -16.94 47.94 38.97
C THR A 97 -17.45 46.52 39.22
N SER A 98 -16.72 45.52 38.72
CA SER A 98 -16.95 44.13 39.10
C SER A 98 -15.78 43.61 39.96
N GLY A 99 -16.12 42.91 41.04
CA GLY A 99 -15.20 42.47 42.07
C GLY A 99 -15.30 43.33 43.35
N PRO A 100 -14.38 43.17 44.30
CA PRO A 100 -13.02 42.67 44.12
C PRO A 100 -12.88 41.14 44.11
N VAL A 101 -12.00 40.63 43.25
CA VAL A 101 -11.61 39.22 43.23
C VAL A 101 -10.27 39.04 43.93
N SER A 102 -10.22 38.17 44.94
CA SER A 102 -8.98 37.83 45.65
C SER A 102 -8.14 36.85 44.82
N VAL A 103 -6.87 37.17 44.61
CA VAL A 103 -5.94 36.38 43.76
C VAL A 103 -4.58 36.21 44.44
N SER A 104 -3.69 35.40 43.85
CA SER A 104 -2.30 35.31 44.27
C SER A 104 -1.39 35.23 43.05
N ILE A 105 -1.22 36.36 42.36
CA ILE A 105 -0.41 36.46 41.14
C ILE A 105 0.99 36.96 41.53
N PRO A 106 2.07 36.22 41.23
CA PRO A 106 3.43 36.64 41.56
C PRO A 106 3.88 37.86 40.74
N ALA A 107 4.90 38.58 41.20
CA ALA A 107 5.55 39.61 40.39
C ALA A 107 6.14 39.00 39.11
N GLY A 108 6.17 39.77 38.02
CA GLY A 108 6.71 39.33 36.72
C GLY A 108 6.06 40.02 35.53
N LYS A 109 6.50 39.64 34.33
CA LYS A 109 5.91 40.09 33.08
C LYS A 109 4.84 39.12 32.61
N TYR A 110 3.72 39.65 32.12
CA TYR A 110 2.59 38.85 31.69
C TYR A 110 2.02 39.33 30.36
N LYS A 111 1.64 38.40 29.50
CA LYS A 111 0.71 38.66 28.40
C LYS A 111 -0.71 38.54 28.94
N ILE A 112 -1.56 39.53 28.66
CA ILE A 112 -2.90 39.64 29.22
C ILE A 112 -3.96 39.53 28.13
N THR A 113 -4.92 38.63 28.35
CA THR A 113 -6.11 38.46 27.51
C THR A 113 -7.35 38.77 28.35
N LEU A 114 -8.28 39.57 27.82
CA LEU A 114 -9.59 39.85 28.42
C LEU A 114 -10.70 39.23 27.59
N GLU A 115 -11.82 38.94 28.25
CA GLU A 115 -13.05 38.51 27.60
C GLU A 115 -14.24 39.32 28.12
N SER A 116 -15.00 39.94 27.21
CA SER A 116 -16.25 40.66 27.49
C SER A 116 -17.45 39.89 26.94
N TYR A 117 -18.61 40.17 27.53
CA TYR A 117 -19.91 39.73 27.03
C TYR A 117 -20.95 40.85 27.12
N ASP A 118 -21.85 40.93 26.13
CA ASP A 118 -23.13 41.62 26.24
C ASP A 118 -24.24 40.83 25.53
N ASP A 119 -25.46 40.96 26.04
CA ASP A 119 -26.67 40.26 25.56
C ASP A 119 -27.45 41.17 24.60
N HIS A 120 -26.77 41.64 23.54
CA HIS A 120 -27.32 42.66 22.64
C HIS A 120 -28.11 42.12 21.43
N PHE A 121 -27.96 40.82 21.12
CA PHE A 121 -28.44 40.25 19.84
C PHE A 121 -29.96 40.37 19.63
N ASP A 122 -30.74 40.45 20.72
CA ASP A 122 -32.21 40.53 20.69
C ASP A 122 -32.79 41.94 21.00
N LYS A 123 -31.95 42.97 21.21
CA LYS A 123 -32.38 44.30 21.68
C LYS A 123 -32.33 45.36 20.57
N THR A 124 -33.33 45.34 19.68
CA THR A 124 -33.43 46.36 18.61
C THR A 124 -33.57 47.80 19.15
N GLY A 125 -32.65 48.70 18.76
CA GLY A 125 -32.70 50.14 19.05
C GLY A 125 -31.89 50.63 20.25
N GLN A 126 -30.99 49.82 20.79
CA GLN A 126 -30.10 50.18 21.91
C GLN A 126 -28.60 50.10 21.56
N GLU A 127 -28.15 50.59 20.39
CA GLU A 127 -26.71 50.61 20.04
C GLU A 127 -25.85 51.22 21.16
N GLN A 128 -24.99 50.40 21.77
CA GLN A 128 -24.09 50.79 22.87
C GLN A 128 -22.64 50.73 22.38
N LYS A 129 -22.10 51.88 21.95
CA LYS A 129 -20.81 51.94 21.21
C LYS A 129 -19.57 52.01 22.11
N LYS A 130 -19.70 51.60 23.37
CA LYS A 130 -18.71 51.90 24.43
C LYS A 130 -18.50 50.73 25.40
N GLU A 131 -18.72 49.51 24.99
CA GLU A 131 -18.71 48.26 25.76
C GLU A 131 -17.28 47.80 26.09
N GLN A 132 -16.57 48.64 26.86
CA GLN A 132 -15.16 48.47 27.13
C GLN A 132 -14.88 48.52 28.62
N PHE A 133 -14.08 47.56 29.10
CA PHE A 133 -13.56 47.54 30.46
C PHE A 133 -12.05 47.29 30.49
N PHE A 134 -11.43 47.59 31.63
CA PHE A 134 -10.04 47.21 31.92
C PHE A 134 -9.97 46.64 33.34
N VAL A 135 -8.89 45.90 33.63
CA VAL A 135 -8.68 45.29 34.95
C VAL A 135 -7.59 46.03 35.71
N ARG A 136 -7.86 46.34 36.97
CA ARG A 136 -6.95 47.00 37.92
C ARG A 136 -6.36 45.96 38.86
N PHE A 137 -5.05 46.08 39.12
CA PHE A 137 -4.27 45.18 39.97
C PHE A 137 -3.90 45.87 41.27
N PHE A 138 -4.14 45.23 42.41
CA PHE A 138 -3.82 45.76 43.74
C PHE A 138 -2.90 44.81 44.52
N SER A 139 -2.03 45.39 45.35
CA SER A 139 -1.21 44.66 46.33
C SER A 139 -1.62 45.09 47.75
N SER A 140 -1.02 44.55 48.81
CA SER A 140 -1.42 44.72 50.22
C SER A 140 -1.31 46.17 50.76
N GLY A 141 -2.27 46.99 50.36
CA GLY A 141 -2.48 48.41 50.62
C GLY A 141 -3.39 48.93 49.51
N LEU A 142 -4.46 49.65 49.81
CA LEU A 142 -5.60 49.94 48.89
C LEU A 142 -5.28 50.65 47.56
N ASN A 143 -4.01 50.87 47.21
CA ASN A 143 -3.56 51.55 46.00
C ASN A 143 -3.46 50.61 44.80
N GLU A 144 -3.90 51.10 43.65
CA GLU A 144 -3.70 50.45 42.35
C GLU A 144 -2.21 50.40 42.01
N ILE A 145 -1.71 49.21 41.68
CA ILE A 145 -0.32 48.96 41.30
C ILE A 145 -0.15 49.12 39.79
N GLN A 146 -1.11 48.58 39.03
CA GLN A 146 -1.10 48.58 37.58
C GLN A 146 -2.52 48.34 37.05
N ARG A 147 -2.74 48.56 35.76
CA ARG A 147 -3.96 48.15 35.05
C ARG A 147 -3.65 47.66 33.65
N THR A 148 -4.57 46.88 33.09
CA THR A 148 -4.53 46.49 31.67
C THR A 148 -4.86 47.68 30.77
N SER A 149 -4.59 47.52 29.47
CA SER A 149 -5.33 48.29 28.46
C SER A 149 -6.81 47.88 28.49
N SER A 150 -7.70 48.74 27.98
CA SER A 150 -9.10 48.37 27.79
C SER A 150 -9.24 47.34 26.68
N ILE A 151 -10.17 46.40 26.84
CA ILE A 151 -10.66 45.60 25.72
C ILE A 151 -11.33 46.53 24.70
N SER A 152 -11.25 46.18 23.43
CA SER A 152 -11.96 46.89 22.36
C SER A 152 -13.47 46.83 22.58
N ASP A 153 -14.17 47.75 21.93
CA ASP A 153 -15.63 47.76 21.90
C ASP A 153 -16.15 46.42 21.37
N LEU A 154 -17.13 45.84 22.04
CA LEU A 154 -17.75 44.59 21.61
C LEU A 154 -18.56 44.90 20.33
N PRO A 155 -18.29 44.21 19.20
CA PRO A 155 -19.04 44.46 17.98
C PRO A 155 -20.51 44.09 18.14
N GLU A 156 -21.40 44.93 17.61
CA GLU A 156 -22.87 44.74 17.66
C GLU A 156 -23.34 43.39 17.05
N ASP A 157 -22.52 42.75 16.21
CA ASP A 157 -22.78 41.43 15.62
C ASP A 157 -22.25 40.25 16.45
N LYS A 158 -21.80 40.50 17.69
CA LYS A 158 -21.23 39.51 18.59
C LYS A 158 -21.67 39.71 20.03
N GLU A 159 -21.88 38.60 20.72
CA GLU A 159 -22.16 38.62 22.17
C GLU A 159 -20.89 38.51 23.02
N VAL A 160 -19.78 37.98 22.47
CA VAL A 160 -18.51 37.77 23.19
C VAL A 160 -17.34 38.32 22.39
N LEU A 161 -16.41 39.00 23.06
CA LEU A 161 -15.12 39.41 22.50
C LEU A 161 -13.99 38.97 23.42
N THR A 162 -13.02 38.25 22.85
CA THR A 162 -11.79 37.84 23.53
C THR A 162 -10.60 38.53 22.85
N GLU A 163 -9.79 39.28 23.61
CA GLU A 163 -8.69 40.08 23.05
C GLU A 163 -7.44 40.07 23.92
N ILE A 164 -6.26 40.02 23.29
CA ILE A 164 -4.98 40.30 23.95
C ILE A 164 -4.80 41.81 24.08
N VAL A 165 -5.01 42.35 25.28
CA VAL A 165 -4.96 43.80 25.55
C VAL A 165 -3.56 44.29 25.94
N ASN A 166 -2.68 43.38 26.38
CA ASN A 166 -1.28 43.66 26.65
C ASN A 166 -0.41 42.47 26.22
N ASN A 167 0.57 42.70 25.33
CA ASN A 167 1.58 41.68 25.00
C ASN A 167 2.64 41.50 26.09
N GLU A 168 2.92 42.57 26.85
CA GLU A 168 3.82 42.56 28.00
C GLU A 168 3.33 43.60 29.02
N LEU A 169 2.81 43.13 30.15
CA LEU A 169 2.45 43.93 31.31
C LEU A 169 3.35 43.54 32.49
N ASN A 170 4.16 44.47 32.97
CA ASN A 170 5.03 44.26 34.13
C ASN A 170 4.24 44.48 35.44
N LEU A 171 4.11 43.42 36.25
CA LEU A 171 3.60 43.48 37.62
C LEU A 171 4.80 43.51 38.58
N PRO A 172 5.15 44.68 39.14
CA PRO A 172 6.40 44.84 39.90
C PRO A 172 6.38 44.16 41.28
N VAL A 173 5.19 43.82 41.77
CA VAL A 173 4.97 43.19 43.08
C VAL A 173 3.89 42.12 42.96
N LYS A 174 3.80 41.25 43.97
CA LYS A 174 2.73 40.26 44.07
C LYS A 174 1.36 40.96 44.16
N ILE A 175 0.42 40.53 43.32
CA ILE A 175 -0.96 41.02 43.30
C ILE A 175 -1.85 40.09 44.11
N ASN A 176 -2.70 40.68 44.94
CA ASN A 176 -3.64 39.96 45.80
C ASN A 176 -5.12 40.26 45.51
N ARG A 177 -5.40 41.28 44.70
CA ARG A 177 -6.78 41.68 44.38
C ARG A 177 -6.88 42.27 42.98
N LEU A 178 -7.94 41.91 42.26
CA LEU A 178 -8.30 42.47 40.95
C LEU A 178 -9.69 43.13 41.02
N GLU A 179 -9.89 44.18 40.23
CA GLU A 179 -11.20 44.80 39.99
C GLU A 179 -11.32 45.14 38.50
N ALA A 180 -12.41 44.73 37.85
CA ALA A 180 -12.75 45.20 36.50
C ALA A 180 -13.51 46.52 36.61
N LEU A 181 -13.17 47.52 35.80
CA LEU A 181 -13.83 48.82 35.80
C LEU A 181 -14.20 49.22 34.37
N HIS A 182 -15.39 49.78 34.21
CA HIS A 182 -15.85 50.26 32.92
C HIS A 182 -14.99 51.45 32.47
N THR A 183 -14.46 51.36 31.25
CA THR A 183 -13.52 52.35 30.67
C THR A 183 -14.08 53.78 30.64
N HIS A 184 -15.40 53.90 30.51
CA HIS A 184 -16.13 55.15 30.36
C HIS A 184 -16.78 55.67 31.64
N TRP A 185 -16.60 54.97 32.77
CA TRP A 185 -17.13 55.41 34.05
C TRP A 185 -16.64 56.80 34.43
N GLY A 186 -17.57 57.67 34.86
CA GLY A 186 -17.32 59.07 35.19
C GLY A 186 -17.03 59.97 33.98
N LYS A 187 -17.09 59.45 32.75
CA LYS A 187 -16.90 60.20 31.49
C LYS A 187 -18.20 60.36 30.70
N THR A 188 -19.23 59.59 31.02
CA THR A 188 -20.56 59.71 30.41
C THR A 188 -21.66 59.50 31.47
N SER A 189 -22.84 60.04 31.19
CA SER A 189 -24.09 59.71 31.90
C SER A 189 -24.87 58.59 31.22
N ASP A 190 -24.42 58.13 30.05
CA ASP A 190 -25.06 57.07 29.27
C ASP A 190 -24.92 55.73 30.00
N LYS A 191 -25.98 54.91 29.93
CA LYS A 191 -26.04 53.59 30.59
C LYS A 191 -25.44 52.48 29.73
N GLU A 192 -24.29 52.77 29.14
CA GLU A 192 -23.47 51.77 28.44
C GLU A 192 -23.05 50.70 29.46
N SER A 193 -23.26 49.44 29.12
CA SER A 193 -23.00 48.30 29.98
C SER A 193 -22.16 47.26 29.26
N VAL A 194 -21.29 46.58 30.00
CA VAL A 194 -20.56 45.42 29.49
C VAL A 194 -20.38 44.45 30.63
N MET A 195 -20.38 43.16 30.36
CA MET A 195 -20.08 42.16 31.37
C MET A 195 -18.62 41.68 31.24
N PRO A 196 -17.76 41.93 32.24
CA PRO A 196 -16.41 41.39 32.24
C PRO A 196 -16.48 39.89 32.57
N LEU A 197 -16.17 39.00 31.62
CA LEU A 197 -16.21 37.56 31.87
C LEU A 197 -14.97 37.09 32.64
N CYS A 198 -13.78 37.37 32.10
CA CYS A 198 -12.54 36.94 32.72
C CYS A 198 -11.32 37.69 32.20
N LEU A 199 -10.21 37.47 32.92
CA LEU A 199 -8.87 37.85 32.56
C LEU A 199 -7.97 36.61 32.61
N ALA A 200 -7.11 36.43 31.60
CA ALA A 200 -6.06 35.43 31.58
C ALA A 200 -4.67 36.09 31.57
N LEU A 201 -3.79 35.60 32.45
CA LEU A 201 -2.38 35.98 32.53
C LEU A 201 -1.48 34.82 32.08
N ASP A 202 -0.74 35.03 31.01
CA ASP A 202 0.33 34.14 30.57
C ASP A 202 1.67 34.70 31.07
N LYS A 203 2.34 33.99 31.99
CA LYS A 203 3.64 34.45 32.53
C LYS A 203 4.70 34.39 31.43
N ILE A 204 5.37 35.51 31.19
CA ILE A 204 6.53 35.60 30.30
C ILE A 204 7.74 35.22 31.15
N GLU A 205 8.40 34.11 30.81
CA GLU A 205 9.62 33.70 31.49
C GLU A 205 10.76 34.64 31.11
N ASP A 206 11.31 35.36 32.09
CA ASP A 206 12.55 36.12 31.91
C ASP A 206 13.72 35.12 31.81
N ILE A 207 14.08 34.72 30.59
CA ILE A 207 15.33 34.00 30.35
C ILE A 207 16.47 34.99 30.68
N PRO A 208 17.35 34.72 31.67
CA PRO A 208 18.50 35.59 31.93
C PRO A 208 19.35 35.71 30.66
N PRO A 209 20.00 36.86 30.40
CA PRO A 209 20.87 36.99 29.23
C PRO A 209 21.92 35.87 29.26
N PRO A 210 22.13 35.16 28.14
CA PRO A 210 23.10 34.07 28.11
C PRO A 210 24.47 34.63 28.49
N LEU A 211 25.18 33.90 29.35
CA LEU A 211 26.64 34.03 29.45
C LEU A 211 27.22 34.04 28.03
N PRO A 212 28.29 34.82 27.74
CA PRO A 212 28.92 34.79 26.42
C PRO A 212 29.13 33.32 26.05
N SER A 213 28.48 32.89 24.98
CA SER A 213 28.55 31.53 24.50
C SER A 213 30.04 31.22 24.30
N PRO A 214 30.54 30.07 24.81
CA PRO A 214 31.85 29.61 24.39
C PRO A 214 31.87 29.63 22.86
N PRO A 215 33.02 29.93 22.23
CA PRO A 215 33.12 29.83 20.76
C PRO A 215 32.54 28.47 20.33
N PRO A 216 31.77 28.42 19.22
CA PRO A 216 31.13 27.18 18.78
C PRO A 216 32.20 26.09 18.76
N ALA A 217 31.92 24.99 19.46
CA ALA A 217 32.81 23.83 19.47
C ALA A 217 33.00 23.36 18.03
N LEU A 218 34.15 22.76 17.73
CA LEU A 218 34.43 22.26 16.41
C LEU A 218 33.53 21.04 16.13
N GLU A 219 32.37 21.25 15.54
CA GLU A 219 31.38 20.20 15.35
C GLU A 219 31.80 19.21 14.27
N CYS A 220 31.59 17.91 14.54
CA CYS A 220 31.81 16.85 13.57
C CYS A 220 30.80 16.97 12.41
N PRO A 221 31.22 17.14 11.15
CA PRO A 221 30.30 17.28 10.02
C PRO A 221 29.72 15.93 9.54
N LEU A 222 30.05 14.81 10.19
CA LEU A 222 29.59 13.49 9.77
C LEU A 222 28.22 13.18 10.37
N GLU A 223 27.26 12.85 9.51
CA GLU A 223 25.93 12.44 9.94
C GLU A 223 25.89 10.97 10.39
N SER A 224 25.07 10.70 11.40
CA SER A 224 24.77 9.34 11.87
C SER A 224 24.00 8.55 10.80
N GLN A 225 24.36 7.29 10.59
CA GLN A 225 23.63 6.37 9.70
C GLN A 225 23.73 4.92 10.20
N SER A 226 22.93 4.02 9.62
CA SER A 226 22.96 2.59 9.97
C SER A 226 24.37 2.02 9.83
N GLU A 227 24.82 1.26 10.83
CA GLU A 227 26.14 0.60 10.86
C GLU A 227 27.36 1.54 10.77
N ARG A 228 27.16 2.85 10.98
CA ARG A 228 28.24 3.83 11.14
C ARG A 228 28.49 4.08 12.62
N ALA A 229 29.75 3.95 13.05
CA ALA A 229 30.22 4.45 14.33
C ALA A 229 31.02 5.75 14.12
N ILE A 230 30.64 6.83 14.82
CA ILE A 230 31.34 8.12 14.78
C ILE A 230 32.09 8.30 16.10
N PHE A 231 33.34 8.73 16.00
CA PHE A 231 34.21 9.02 17.13
C PHE A 231 34.71 10.45 17.02
N GLU A 232 34.37 11.27 17.99
CA GLU A 232 34.80 12.67 18.09
C GLU A 232 36.07 12.76 18.94
N PHE A 233 37.01 13.58 18.47
CA PHE A 233 38.22 13.93 19.21
C PHE A 233 38.01 15.28 19.90
N SER A 234 38.89 15.66 20.82
CA SER A 234 38.85 17.01 21.38
C SER A 234 39.29 18.04 20.35
N ASP A 235 38.92 19.31 20.56
CA ASP A 235 39.35 20.47 19.75
C ASP A 235 40.86 20.77 19.86
N ARG A 236 41.67 19.79 20.29
CA ARG A 236 43.10 19.91 20.48
C ARG A 236 43.84 19.59 19.18
N GLY A 237 44.56 20.58 18.67
CA GLY A 237 45.50 20.40 17.55
C GLY A 237 46.64 19.44 17.90
N LEU A 238 46.95 18.54 16.98
CA LEU A 238 48.13 17.69 17.03
C LEU A 238 49.33 18.45 16.46
N LEU A 239 50.51 18.30 17.06
CA LEU A 239 51.75 18.95 16.61
C LEU A 239 52.79 17.95 16.09
N ALA A 240 53.44 18.27 14.96
CA ALA A 240 54.52 17.45 14.41
C ALA A 240 55.85 17.56 15.17
N THR A 241 56.03 18.59 16.00
CA THR A 241 57.30 18.89 16.70
C THR A 241 57.34 18.43 18.16
N GLU A 242 56.18 18.21 18.79
CA GLU A 242 56.07 17.95 20.22
C GLU A 242 55.45 16.58 20.54
N ALA A 243 56.22 15.71 21.18
CA ALA A 243 55.78 14.34 21.47
C ALA A 243 54.48 14.26 22.27
N SER A 244 54.32 15.11 23.30
CA SER A 244 53.14 15.17 24.16
C SER A 244 51.87 15.66 23.45
N LEU A 245 52.03 16.37 22.33
CA LEU A 245 50.94 16.92 21.53
C LEU A 245 50.80 16.23 20.16
N SER A 246 51.62 15.22 19.86
CA SER A 246 51.61 14.54 18.57
C SER A 246 50.52 13.47 18.41
N GLU A 247 49.89 13.07 19.52
CA GLU A 247 48.92 11.97 19.55
C GLU A 247 47.81 12.25 20.58
N GLU A 248 46.58 11.89 20.22
CA GLU A 248 45.39 11.91 21.08
C GLU A 248 44.77 10.53 21.14
N THR A 249 44.47 10.02 22.34
CA THR A 249 43.76 8.74 22.49
C THR A 249 42.37 8.96 23.09
N ILE A 250 41.36 8.39 22.44
CA ILE A 250 39.98 8.33 22.93
C ILE A 250 39.54 6.87 23.11
N ASN A 251 38.53 6.66 23.96
CA ASN A 251 37.84 5.38 24.06
C ASN A 251 37.04 5.13 22.78
N ALA A 252 37.10 3.91 22.26
CA ALA A 252 36.35 3.51 21.08
C ALA A 252 35.91 2.06 21.23
N LEU A 253 34.77 1.70 20.66
CA LEU A 253 34.36 0.30 20.56
C LEU A 253 34.14 -0.03 19.10
N ILE A 254 35.18 -0.55 18.44
CA ILE A 254 35.10 -0.96 17.03
C ILE A 254 35.25 -2.47 16.98
N PRO A 255 34.16 -3.22 16.72
CA PRO A 255 34.24 -4.67 16.57
C PRO A 255 35.15 -5.09 15.41
N ALA A 256 35.65 -6.32 15.44
CA ALA A 256 36.33 -6.91 14.29
C ALA A 256 35.41 -6.92 13.04
N GLY A 257 35.96 -6.63 11.87
CA GLY A 257 35.19 -6.55 10.63
C GLY A 257 35.89 -5.73 9.53
N LYS A 258 35.22 -5.59 8.39
CA LYS A 258 35.64 -4.68 7.32
C LYS A 258 34.89 -3.37 7.43
N TYR A 259 35.59 -2.26 7.21
CA TYR A 259 35.04 -0.92 7.36
C TYR A 259 35.46 -0.02 6.22
N LYS A 260 34.57 0.88 5.82
CA LYS A 260 34.93 2.12 5.16
C LYS A 260 35.25 3.15 6.24
N VAL A 261 36.39 3.82 6.13
CA VAL A 261 36.91 4.74 7.15
C VAL A 261 36.97 6.15 6.58
N THR A 262 36.31 7.08 7.26
CA THR A 262 36.29 8.51 6.90
C THR A 262 36.89 9.32 8.04
N LEU A 263 37.82 10.22 7.74
CA LEU A 263 38.45 11.13 8.70
C LEU A 263 38.05 12.57 8.39
N VAL A 264 37.99 13.41 9.43
CA VAL A 264 37.78 14.85 9.33
C VAL A 264 38.93 15.58 10.01
N SER A 265 39.57 16.51 9.32
CA SER A 265 40.64 17.38 9.83
C SER A 265 40.26 18.86 9.75
N TYR A 266 40.88 19.65 10.62
CA TYR A 266 40.74 21.10 10.69
C TYR A 266 42.05 21.82 11.10
N ASP A 267 42.31 23.01 10.57
CA ASP A 267 43.54 23.79 10.86
C ASP A 267 43.36 25.31 11.11
N ASN A 268 42.16 25.89 10.93
CA ASN A 268 41.89 27.33 11.06
C ASN A 268 42.89 28.22 10.29
N HIS A 269 43.25 27.80 9.08
CA HIS A 269 44.33 28.38 8.30
C HIS A 269 43.92 29.05 6.98
N SER A 270 42.65 28.97 6.60
CA SER A 270 42.15 29.49 5.30
C SER A 270 42.40 30.99 5.06
N ASP A 271 42.44 31.80 6.13
CA ASP A 271 42.70 33.24 6.06
C ASP A 271 44.18 33.63 6.31
N LYS A 272 45.10 32.65 6.39
CA LYS A 272 46.51 32.86 6.82
C LYS A 272 47.52 32.43 5.75
N SER A 273 47.35 32.94 4.52
CA SER A 273 48.15 32.57 3.33
C SER A 273 49.68 32.72 3.44
N GLU A 274 50.22 33.41 4.46
CA GLU A 274 51.67 33.56 4.71
C GLU A 274 52.26 32.49 5.66
N GLN A 275 51.43 31.58 6.16
CA GLN A 275 51.79 30.56 7.16
C GLN A 275 51.58 29.11 6.67
N ALA A 276 51.55 28.92 5.34
CA ALA A 276 51.33 27.65 4.68
C ALA A 276 52.11 26.49 5.30
N GLN A 277 51.36 25.46 5.69
CA GLN A 277 51.81 24.30 6.43
C GLN A 277 51.70 23.08 5.51
N LYS A 278 52.83 22.39 5.30
CA LYS A 278 52.86 21.23 4.41
C LYS A 278 52.85 19.99 5.27
N ASN A 279 51.88 19.09 5.06
CA ASN A 279 51.68 17.83 5.79
C ASN A 279 50.78 17.93 7.04
N GLU A 280 49.68 18.67 6.93
CA GLU A 280 48.57 18.74 7.90
C GLU A 280 47.71 17.47 7.83
N LYS A 281 48.35 16.36 8.21
CA LYS A 281 47.84 15.00 8.03
C LYS A 281 47.89 14.26 9.35
N TYR A 282 46.87 13.46 9.60
CA TYR A 282 46.86 12.49 10.69
C TYR A 282 46.33 11.14 10.24
N PHE A 283 46.62 10.11 11.00
CA PHE A 283 46.01 8.79 10.85
C PHE A 283 45.50 8.28 12.20
N LEU A 284 44.67 7.24 12.17
CA LEU A 284 44.16 6.60 13.37
C LEU A 284 44.88 5.28 13.65
N ARG A 285 45.15 5.06 14.93
CA ARG A 285 45.78 3.87 15.47
C ARG A 285 44.81 3.12 16.36
N LEU A 286 44.52 1.88 16.01
CA LEU A 286 43.62 1.02 16.75
C LEU A 286 44.40 0.27 17.82
N LYS A 287 43.94 0.38 19.07
CA LYS A 287 44.53 -0.30 20.23
C LYS A 287 43.52 -1.23 20.88
N ASN A 288 44.00 -2.38 21.35
CA ASN A 288 43.19 -3.33 22.10
C ASN A 288 42.97 -2.85 23.56
N PRO A 289 42.20 -3.57 24.41
CA PRO A 289 42.00 -3.18 25.81
C PRO A 289 43.28 -3.07 26.66
N SER A 290 44.37 -3.74 26.26
CA SER A 290 45.68 -3.63 26.94
C SER A 290 46.53 -2.48 26.40
N GLY A 291 45.99 -1.63 25.51
CA GLY A 291 46.70 -0.52 24.88
C GLY A 291 47.66 -0.92 23.75
N GLN A 292 47.73 -2.20 23.37
CA GLN A 292 48.58 -2.68 22.30
C GLN A 292 48.00 -2.30 20.94
N ILE A 293 48.86 -1.73 20.10
CA ILE A 293 48.56 -1.33 18.73
C ILE A 293 48.47 -2.57 17.84
N PHE A 294 47.44 -2.66 17.01
CA PHE A 294 47.29 -3.77 16.06
C PHE A 294 46.94 -3.34 14.62
N ALA A 295 46.55 -2.08 14.41
CA ALA A 295 46.33 -1.54 13.06
C ALA A 295 46.48 -0.01 13.06
N ASP A 296 46.94 0.53 11.92
CA ASP A 296 46.93 1.96 11.62
C ASP A 296 46.11 2.17 10.33
N THR A 297 45.23 3.17 10.30
CA THR A 297 44.52 3.58 9.07
C THR A 297 45.50 4.28 8.12
N PRO A 298 45.18 4.41 6.83
CA PRO A 298 45.82 5.41 6.00
C PRO A 298 45.61 6.82 6.57
N SER A 299 46.53 7.73 6.28
CA SER A 299 46.39 9.14 6.67
C SER A 299 45.35 9.86 5.81
N ILE A 300 44.68 10.84 6.41
CA ILE A 300 43.99 11.87 5.63
C ILE A 300 45.01 12.63 4.77
N LYS A 301 44.58 13.12 3.60
CA LYS A 301 45.37 13.99 2.75
C LYS A 301 45.66 15.31 3.46
N ASP A 302 46.59 16.04 2.85
CA ASP A 302 46.96 17.39 3.29
C ASP A 302 45.72 18.28 3.28
N LEU A 303 45.54 19.07 4.33
CA LEU A 303 44.53 20.11 4.28
C LEU A 303 44.91 21.12 3.18
N PRO A 304 43.99 21.50 2.30
CA PRO A 304 44.26 22.60 1.37
C PRO A 304 44.25 23.94 2.11
N GLU A 305 45.22 24.79 1.81
CA GLU A 305 45.38 26.15 2.37
C GLU A 305 44.16 27.09 2.18
N ASP A 306 43.20 26.72 1.32
CA ASP A 306 42.03 27.55 0.97
C ASP A 306 40.77 27.22 1.80
N ARG A 307 40.86 26.31 2.77
CA ARG A 307 39.72 25.86 3.58
C ARG A 307 40.17 25.37 4.94
N ASP A 308 39.31 25.52 5.93
CA ASP A 308 39.63 25.06 7.29
C ASP A 308 39.24 23.59 7.55
N PHE A 309 38.49 22.93 6.65
CA PHE A 309 38.05 21.54 6.85
C PHE A 309 38.37 20.64 5.66
N LEU A 310 38.71 19.40 5.96
CA LEU A 310 38.79 18.32 4.98
C LEU A 310 38.09 17.08 5.55
N THR A 311 37.17 16.53 4.77
CA THR A 311 36.56 15.23 5.04
C THR A 311 36.99 14.27 3.94
N GLU A 312 37.57 13.13 4.31
CA GLU A 312 38.06 12.15 3.34
C GLU A 312 37.80 10.71 3.78
N THR A 313 37.32 9.89 2.85
CA THR A 313 37.40 8.43 2.99
C THR A 313 38.84 7.97 2.75
N VAL A 314 39.55 7.64 3.82
CA VAL A 314 40.95 7.19 3.77
C VAL A 314 41.09 5.69 3.44
N ALA A 315 40.02 4.91 3.63
CA ALA A 315 39.99 3.50 3.26
C ALA A 315 38.58 3.03 2.91
N GLU A 316 38.43 2.33 1.77
CA GLU A 316 37.15 1.74 1.34
C GLU A 316 36.96 0.29 1.82
N ASN A 317 38.02 -0.36 2.32
CA ASN A 317 38.01 -1.77 2.74
C ASN A 317 39.04 -2.02 3.87
N PHE A 318 38.99 -1.22 4.92
CA PHE A 318 39.86 -1.36 6.08
C PHE A 318 39.51 -2.60 6.91
N ASN A 319 40.48 -3.47 7.17
CA ASN A 319 40.26 -4.72 7.88
C ASN A 319 40.67 -4.61 9.35
N VAL A 320 39.70 -4.62 10.25
CA VAL A 320 39.90 -4.61 11.70
C VAL A 320 39.91 -6.06 12.19
N LEU A 321 41.10 -6.58 12.49
CA LEU A 321 41.30 -8.02 12.79
C LEU A 321 40.76 -8.46 14.16
N GLN A 322 40.58 -7.52 15.08
CA GLN A 322 40.12 -7.75 16.45
C GLN A 322 39.46 -6.47 16.98
N ASN A 323 38.70 -6.57 18.07
CA ASN A 323 38.02 -5.42 18.65
C ASN A 323 39.02 -4.33 19.09
N ALA A 324 38.82 -3.10 18.64
CA ALA A 324 39.52 -1.93 19.16
C ALA A 324 38.77 -1.38 20.38
N ALA A 325 39.51 -1.10 21.45
CA ALA A 325 39.03 -0.44 22.67
C ALA A 325 39.43 1.05 22.73
N PHE A 326 40.44 1.43 21.94
CA PHE A 326 40.90 2.81 21.85
C PHE A 326 41.25 3.16 20.41
N LEU A 327 41.02 4.42 20.06
CA LEU A 327 41.51 5.05 18.85
C LEU A 327 42.52 6.13 19.23
N SER A 328 43.64 6.15 18.51
CA SER A 328 44.64 7.20 18.65
C SER A 328 44.78 8.00 17.37
N ALA A 329 44.42 9.27 17.36
CA ALA A 329 44.76 10.17 16.26
C ALA A 329 46.22 10.61 16.43
N LYS A 330 47.05 10.39 15.41
CA LYS A 330 48.48 10.72 15.45
C LYS A 330 48.87 11.56 14.24
N HIS A 331 49.61 12.63 14.47
CA HIS A 331 50.15 13.48 13.41
C HIS A 331 51.08 12.67 12.50
N SER A 332 50.78 12.60 11.21
CA SER A 332 51.51 11.76 10.25
C SER A 332 52.96 12.21 10.03
N ALA A 333 53.21 13.52 10.14
CA ALA A 333 54.55 14.09 10.02
C ALA A 333 55.40 13.98 11.32
N PHE A 334 54.83 13.57 12.46
CA PHE A 334 55.61 13.47 13.70
C PHE A 334 56.56 12.24 13.69
N PRO A 335 57.82 12.38 14.10
CA PRO A 335 58.49 13.61 14.55
C PRO A 335 59.03 14.45 13.37
N SER A 336 58.86 15.77 13.44
CA SER A 336 59.40 16.75 12.49
C SER A 336 60.00 17.96 13.20
N SER A 337 60.86 18.72 12.51
CA SER A 337 61.30 20.06 12.92
C SER A 337 60.38 21.18 12.40
N ASP A 338 59.55 20.88 11.41
CA ASP A 338 58.62 21.81 10.78
C ASP A 338 57.37 21.96 11.66
N LYS A 339 56.86 23.19 11.77
CA LYS A 339 55.79 23.57 12.73
C LYS A 339 54.38 23.19 12.24
N GLU A 340 54.26 21.99 11.70
CA GLU A 340 53.01 21.46 11.15
C GLU A 340 52.05 21.07 12.28
N SER A 341 50.78 21.38 12.08
CA SER A 341 49.71 21.11 13.01
C SER A 341 48.42 20.72 12.32
N VAL A 342 47.63 19.83 12.93
CA VAL A 342 46.31 19.46 12.41
C VAL A 342 45.40 19.05 13.55
N THR A 343 44.15 19.48 13.52
CA THR A 343 43.13 19.09 14.50
C THR A 343 42.31 17.92 13.95
N PRO A 344 42.36 16.72 14.55
CA PRO A 344 41.41 15.68 14.23
C PRO A 344 40.05 16.08 14.80
N VAL A 345 39.03 16.21 13.95
CA VAL A 345 37.68 16.58 14.42
C VAL A 345 36.91 15.33 14.82
N CYS A 346 36.77 14.41 13.87
CA CYS A 346 36.09 13.14 14.10
C CYS A 346 36.45 12.11 13.03
N ALA A 347 36.05 10.86 13.27
CA ALA A 347 36.19 9.77 12.33
C ALA A 347 34.94 8.88 12.31
N ALA A 348 34.60 8.37 11.13
CA ALA A 348 33.54 7.37 10.96
C ALA A 348 34.11 6.03 10.51
N PHE A 349 33.60 4.96 11.11
CA PHE A 349 33.78 3.58 10.70
C PHE A 349 32.43 3.03 10.22
N ASP A 350 32.27 2.96 8.91
CA ASP A 350 31.11 2.40 8.22
C ASP A 350 31.30 0.89 8.04
N LYS A 351 30.57 0.06 8.80
CA LYS A 351 30.75 -1.40 8.73
C LYS A 351 30.27 -1.95 7.39
N ILE A 352 31.15 -2.66 6.70
CA ILE A 352 30.84 -3.33 5.44
C ILE A 352 30.21 -4.68 5.76
N ILE A 353 28.88 -4.73 5.65
CA ILE A 353 28.13 -5.98 5.75
C ILE A 353 28.18 -6.68 4.39
N PRO A 354 28.67 -7.93 4.30
CA PRO A 354 28.60 -8.67 3.04
C PRO A 354 27.13 -8.82 2.63
N PRO A 355 26.81 -8.74 1.33
CA PRO A 355 25.45 -8.95 0.88
C PRO A 355 24.94 -10.31 1.37
N PRO A 356 23.64 -10.43 1.72
CA PRO A 356 23.05 -11.73 1.99
C PRO A 356 23.33 -12.69 0.82
N PRO A 357 23.54 -13.99 1.08
CA PRO A 357 23.63 -14.96 -0.01
C PRO A 357 22.36 -14.88 -0.87
N GLU A 358 22.52 -14.89 -2.20
CA GLU A 358 21.38 -14.89 -3.12
C GLU A 358 20.51 -16.13 -2.84
N PRO A 359 19.16 -15.99 -2.80
CA PRO A 359 18.29 -17.14 -2.57
C PRO A 359 18.49 -18.20 -3.66
N GLU A 360 18.62 -19.46 -3.24
CA GLU A 360 18.77 -20.58 -4.16
C GLU A 360 17.51 -20.70 -5.05
N LYS A 361 17.72 -20.83 -6.38
CA LYS A 361 16.66 -20.90 -7.39
C LYS A 361 16.35 -22.34 -7.77
N ALA A 362 15.09 -22.61 -8.09
CA ALA A 362 14.66 -23.91 -8.59
C ALA A 362 15.05 -24.10 -10.07
N ASP A 363 14.96 -25.33 -10.58
CA ASP A 363 15.12 -25.64 -12.01
C ASP A 363 14.33 -26.92 -12.30
N ILE A 364 13.08 -26.83 -12.76
CA ILE A 364 12.26 -28.02 -13.00
C ILE A 364 12.34 -28.47 -14.47
N SER A 365 12.78 -29.71 -14.69
CA SER A 365 12.86 -30.28 -16.03
C SER A 365 11.85 -31.39 -16.25
N ILE A 366 11.48 -31.59 -17.51
CA ILE A 366 10.64 -32.70 -17.94
C ILE A 366 11.17 -33.34 -19.23
N GLN A 367 11.16 -34.66 -19.27
CA GLN A 367 11.48 -35.47 -20.44
C GLN A 367 10.34 -36.43 -20.72
N LYS A 368 10.05 -36.64 -22.00
CA LYS A 368 8.90 -37.37 -22.46
C LYS A 368 9.28 -38.37 -23.55
N SER A 369 8.75 -39.58 -23.43
CA SER A 369 8.88 -40.61 -24.46
C SER A 369 7.56 -41.36 -24.67
N VAL A 370 7.47 -42.08 -25.79
CA VAL A 370 6.33 -42.95 -26.10
C VAL A 370 6.81 -44.29 -26.64
N THR A 371 6.21 -45.38 -26.13
CA THR A 371 6.58 -46.74 -26.53
C THR A 371 5.35 -47.61 -26.76
N PRO A 372 5.26 -48.31 -27.91
CA PRO A 372 6.07 -48.08 -29.11
C PRO A 372 5.65 -46.78 -29.82
N SER A 373 6.56 -46.17 -30.58
CA SER A 373 6.31 -44.96 -31.37
C SER A 373 5.52 -45.21 -32.66
N GLU A 374 5.18 -46.46 -32.96
CA GLU A 374 4.34 -46.85 -34.09
C GLU A 374 3.36 -47.97 -33.69
N LYS A 375 2.09 -47.82 -34.06
CA LYS A 375 1.03 -48.82 -33.84
C LYS A 375 0.03 -48.85 -34.99
N GLN A 376 -0.76 -49.91 -35.10
CA GLN A 376 -1.95 -49.90 -35.94
C GLN A 376 -3.13 -49.23 -35.21
N VAL A 377 -4.16 -48.78 -35.93
CA VAL A 377 -5.44 -48.33 -35.37
C VAL A 377 -5.96 -49.38 -34.39
N GLY A 378 -6.40 -48.95 -33.20
CA GLY A 378 -6.81 -49.83 -32.11
C GLY A 378 -5.65 -50.35 -31.25
N GLY A 379 -4.41 -49.97 -31.54
CA GLY A 379 -3.23 -50.32 -30.76
C GLY A 379 -3.06 -49.44 -29.51
N ILE A 380 -2.59 -50.06 -28.43
CA ILE A 380 -2.22 -49.36 -27.19
C ILE A 380 -0.74 -48.99 -27.22
N PHE A 381 -0.42 -47.77 -26.79
CA PHE A 381 0.94 -47.25 -26.59
C PHE A 381 1.03 -46.53 -25.25
N THR A 382 2.22 -46.40 -24.69
CA THR A 382 2.44 -45.83 -23.35
C THR A 382 3.33 -44.60 -23.43
N TYR A 383 2.88 -43.49 -22.85
CA TYR A 383 3.72 -42.32 -22.60
C TYR A 383 4.43 -42.46 -21.25
N THR A 384 5.70 -42.10 -21.21
CA THR A 384 6.50 -42.00 -19.98
C THR A 384 7.02 -40.58 -19.83
N LEU A 385 6.79 -39.97 -18.67
CA LEU A 385 7.27 -38.65 -18.31
C LEU A 385 8.24 -38.80 -17.12
N HIS A 386 9.43 -38.23 -17.25
CA HIS A 386 10.39 -38.09 -16.16
C HIS A 386 10.51 -36.61 -15.81
N TYR A 387 10.35 -36.26 -14.54
CA TYR A 387 10.48 -34.89 -14.08
C TYR A 387 11.47 -34.81 -12.92
N LYS A 388 12.12 -33.65 -12.75
CA LYS A 388 13.11 -33.42 -11.69
C LYS A 388 13.24 -31.94 -11.36
N ASN A 389 13.53 -31.61 -10.10
CA ASN A 389 14.10 -30.32 -9.72
C ASN A 389 15.64 -30.43 -9.69
N GLU A 390 16.30 -29.82 -10.67
CA GLU A 390 17.76 -29.77 -10.85
C GLU A 390 18.39 -28.56 -10.14
N GLY A 391 17.58 -27.61 -9.68
CA GLY A 391 18.00 -26.41 -8.99
C GLY A 391 18.31 -26.64 -7.52
N ALA A 392 18.98 -25.66 -6.91
CA ALA A 392 19.29 -25.66 -5.49
C ALA A 392 18.11 -25.16 -4.62
N GLY A 393 17.16 -24.44 -5.21
CA GLY A 393 15.96 -23.95 -4.54
C GLY A 393 14.79 -24.94 -4.59
N VAL A 394 13.82 -24.78 -3.69
CA VAL A 394 12.57 -25.56 -3.66
C VAL A 394 11.62 -25.04 -4.74
N ALA A 395 11.13 -25.93 -5.63
CA ALA A 395 10.09 -25.59 -6.59
C ALA A 395 8.71 -25.80 -5.94
N GLU A 396 7.93 -24.75 -5.75
CA GLU A 396 6.63 -24.84 -5.09
C GLU A 396 5.50 -25.07 -6.10
N SER A 397 4.38 -25.63 -5.66
CA SER A 397 3.14 -25.73 -6.45
C SER A 397 3.34 -26.25 -7.88
N VAL A 398 4.21 -27.24 -8.04
CA VAL A 398 4.60 -27.77 -9.35
C VAL A 398 3.41 -28.49 -9.98
N ILE A 399 3.15 -28.16 -11.24
CA ILE A 399 2.10 -28.76 -12.06
C ILE A 399 2.67 -29.28 -13.37
N ILE A 400 2.13 -30.39 -13.87
CA ILE A 400 2.39 -30.89 -15.23
C ILE A 400 1.09 -30.84 -16.02
N ALA A 401 1.14 -30.27 -17.22
CA ALA A 401 0.08 -30.39 -18.23
C ALA A 401 0.62 -31.15 -19.43
N ASP A 402 -0.07 -32.21 -19.84
CA ASP A 402 0.33 -33.07 -20.95
C ASP A 402 -0.82 -33.24 -21.92
N ILE A 403 -0.65 -32.75 -23.15
CA ILE A 403 -1.74 -32.55 -24.10
C ILE A 403 -1.36 -33.12 -25.47
N ALA A 404 -2.25 -33.95 -26.01
CA ALA A 404 -2.15 -34.50 -27.36
C ALA A 404 -2.78 -33.59 -28.42
N SER A 405 -2.15 -33.56 -29.58
CA SER A 405 -2.56 -32.84 -30.78
C SER A 405 -2.43 -33.75 -32.03
N PRO A 406 -3.43 -33.77 -32.93
CA PRO A 406 -4.69 -33.04 -32.86
C PRO A 406 -5.62 -33.51 -31.72
N VAL A 407 -6.45 -32.59 -31.21
CA VAL A 407 -7.50 -32.88 -30.22
C VAL A 407 -8.44 -33.98 -30.72
N GLY A 408 -8.88 -34.88 -29.84
CA GLY A 408 -9.81 -35.96 -30.16
C GLY A 408 -9.21 -37.18 -30.84
N LYS A 409 -7.88 -37.22 -31.04
CA LYS A 409 -7.18 -38.38 -31.63
C LYS A 409 -6.84 -39.48 -30.61
N LEU A 410 -6.85 -39.18 -29.31
CA LEU A 410 -6.77 -40.19 -28.26
C LEU A 410 -8.18 -40.67 -27.91
N GLY A 411 -8.44 -41.97 -28.04
CA GLY A 411 -9.75 -42.58 -27.75
C GLY A 411 -9.98 -42.84 -26.26
N SER A 412 -9.05 -43.55 -25.62
CA SER A 412 -9.06 -43.79 -24.17
C SER A 412 -7.65 -43.81 -23.61
N TYR A 413 -7.48 -43.50 -22.34
CA TYR A 413 -6.18 -43.58 -21.68
C TYR A 413 -6.33 -43.98 -20.20
N THR A 414 -5.32 -44.70 -19.69
CA THR A 414 -5.33 -45.29 -18.35
C THR A 414 -3.99 -45.02 -17.67
N MET A 415 -4.01 -44.56 -16.42
CA MET A 415 -2.79 -44.41 -15.63
C MET A 415 -2.16 -45.78 -15.36
N VAL A 416 -0.89 -45.93 -15.72
CA VAL A 416 -0.09 -47.15 -15.47
C VAL A 416 0.75 -46.96 -14.21
N LYS A 417 1.39 -45.80 -14.07
CA LYS A 417 2.13 -45.38 -12.88
C LYS A 417 1.81 -43.92 -12.59
N ASN A 418 1.27 -43.64 -11.41
CA ASN A 418 1.10 -42.26 -10.95
C ASN A 418 2.43 -41.71 -10.40
N SER A 419 2.49 -40.39 -10.26
CA SER A 419 3.62 -39.71 -9.64
C SER A 419 3.81 -40.16 -8.19
N ASP A 420 5.07 -40.24 -7.75
CA ASP A 420 5.40 -40.42 -6.33
C ASP A 420 5.25 -39.09 -5.54
N HIS A 421 5.09 -37.97 -6.25
CA HIS A 421 4.79 -36.65 -5.71
C HIS A 421 3.44 -36.17 -6.25
N GLY A 422 2.41 -36.15 -5.39
CA GLY A 422 1.07 -35.71 -5.77
C GLY A 422 0.31 -36.68 -6.67
N ALA A 423 -0.64 -36.17 -7.47
CA ALA A 423 -1.54 -37.01 -8.25
C ALA A 423 -1.82 -36.45 -9.66
N CYS A 424 -1.82 -37.35 -10.64
CA CYS A 424 -2.26 -37.10 -12.00
C CYS A 424 -3.73 -37.44 -12.20
N LYS A 425 -4.43 -36.57 -12.93
CA LYS A 425 -5.81 -36.75 -13.35
C LYS A 425 -5.92 -36.79 -14.86
N ALA A 426 -6.82 -37.63 -15.30
CA ALA A 426 -7.26 -37.81 -16.66
C ALA A 426 -8.00 -36.56 -17.21
N LYS A 427 -7.71 -36.13 -18.44
CA LYS A 427 -8.48 -35.13 -19.20
C LYS A 427 -8.74 -35.59 -20.64
N THR A 428 -9.77 -35.07 -21.28
CA THR A 428 -10.22 -35.46 -22.64
C THR A 428 -9.11 -35.63 -23.69
N ASN A 429 -8.02 -34.87 -23.61
CA ASN A 429 -6.88 -34.94 -24.54
C ASN A 429 -5.52 -35.18 -23.87
N GLY A 430 -5.47 -35.77 -22.68
CA GLY A 430 -4.21 -36.08 -22.00
C GLY A 430 -4.33 -36.12 -20.47
N ILE A 431 -3.34 -35.60 -19.75
CA ILE A 431 -3.31 -35.61 -18.29
C ILE A 431 -2.94 -34.24 -17.70
N THR A 432 -3.32 -34.03 -16.44
CA THR A 432 -2.81 -32.93 -15.62
C THR A 432 -2.40 -33.47 -14.26
N CYS A 433 -1.22 -33.13 -13.79
CA CYS A 433 -0.69 -33.55 -12.50
C CYS A 433 -0.45 -32.35 -11.61
N SER A 434 -0.85 -32.47 -10.34
CA SER A 434 -0.47 -31.52 -9.29
C SER A 434 0.53 -32.23 -8.38
N LEU A 435 1.80 -31.83 -8.45
CA LEU A 435 2.90 -32.49 -7.74
C LEU A 435 3.18 -31.87 -6.36
N GLY A 436 2.81 -30.60 -6.16
CA GLY A 436 3.12 -29.86 -4.93
C GLY A 436 4.56 -29.34 -4.93
N ALA A 437 5.19 -29.30 -3.76
CA ALA A 437 6.58 -28.85 -3.65
C ALA A 437 7.57 -29.96 -4.03
N LEU A 438 8.58 -29.61 -4.84
CA LEU A 438 9.73 -30.46 -5.16
C LEU A 438 10.99 -29.87 -4.54
N LEU A 439 11.55 -30.58 -3.56
CA LEU A 439 12.84 -30.24 -2.96
C LEU A 439 13.98 -30.35 -3.98
N PRO A 440 15.15 -29.73 -3.73
CA PRO A 440 16.33 -29.87 -4.58
C PRO A 440 16.67 -31.34 -4.82
N GLY A 441 16.82 -31.73 -6.10
CA GLY A 441 17.09 -33.11 -6.51
C GLY A 441 15.89 -34.06 -6.51
N ALA A 442 14.71 -33.64 -6.02
CA ALA A 442 13.51 -34.47 -6.07
C ALA A 442 13.11 -34.76 -7.52
N SER A 443 12.72 -36.00 -7.80
CA SER A 443 12.35 -36.46 -9.15
C SER A 443 11.25 -37.51 -9.08
N GLY A 444 10.63 -37.79 -10.22
CA GLY A 444 9.65 -38.86 -10.33
C GLY A 444 9.36 -39.27 -11.76
N THR A 445 8.52 -40.28 -11.89
CA THR A 445 8.15 -40.87 -13.19
C THR A 445 6.66 -41.14 -13.24
N ILE A 446 6.02 -40.68 -14.31
CA ILE A 446 4.61 -40.88 -14.59
C ILE A 446 4.48 -41.73 -15.86
N GLN A 447 3.58 -42.72 -15.85
CA GLN A 447 3.28 -43.53 -17.04
C GLN A 447 1.78 -43.65 -17.23
N TYR A 448 1.32 -43.49 -18.46
CA TYR A 448 -0.07 -43.77 -18.83
C TYR A 448 -0.14 -44.38 -20.22
N SER A 449 -1.03 -45.35 -20.39
CA SER A 449 -1.33 -45.98 -21.67
C SER A 449 -2.45 -45.22 -22.37
N ALA A 450 -2.41 -45.19 -23.70
CA ALA A 450 -3.42 -44.58 -24.53
C ALA A 450 -3.73 -45.46 -25.76
N LEU A 451 -4.96 -45.34 -26.24
CA LEU A 451 -5.50 -46.00 -27.43
C LEU A 451 -5.86 -44.93 -28.46
N SER A 452 -5.57 -45.16 -29.74
CA SER A 452 -6.09 -44.34 -30.85
C SER A 452 -6.95 -45.17 -31.79
N LEU A 453 -8.11 -44.63 -32.17
CA LEU A 453 -9.02 -45.21 -33.17
C LEU A 453 -8.87 -44.55 -34.55
N PHE A 454 -7.93 -43.60 -34.69
CA PHE A 454 -7.70 -42.87 -35.92
C PHE A 454 -6.26 -43.03 -36.39
N ALA A 455 -6.09 -43.25 -37.69
CA ALA A 455 -4.78 -43.19 -38.32
C ALA A 455 -4.26 -41.74 -38.35
N GLY A 456 -2.92 -41.61 -38.35
CA GLY A 456 -2.20 -40.35 -38.38
C GLY A 456 -1.10 -40.26 -37.33
N THR A 457 -0.39 -39.14 -37.32
CA THR A 457 0.63 -38.83 -36.31
C THR A 457 0.00 -38.04 -35.17
N ILE A 458 0.20 -38.49 -33.94
CA ILE A 458 -0.26 -37.81 -32.73
C ILE A 458 0.97 -37.26 -32.02
N HIS A 459 1.06 -35.93 -31.93
CA HIS A 459 2.06 -35.24 -31.12
C HIS A 459 1.52 -35.05 -29.72
N ASN A 460 2.30 -35.37 -28.70
CA ASN A 460 1.91 -35.22 -27.31
C ASN A 460 2.95 -34.38 -26.58
N THR A 461 2.53 -33.27 -25.99
CA THR A 461 3.43 -32.26 -25.42
C THR A 461 3.20 -32.14 -23.92
N ALA A 462 4.24 -32.41 -23.14
CA ALA A 462 4.25 -32.20 -21.71
C ALA A 462 4.92 -30.87 -21.36
N ILE A 463 4.32 -30.13 -20.45
CA ILE A 463 4.81 -28.86 -19.90
C ILE A 463 4.78 -28.98 -18.38
N ILE A 464 5.89 -28.68 -17.71
CA ILE A 464 5.99 -28.60 -16.26
C ILE A 464 6.20 -27.14 -15.83
N ASN A 465 5.40 -26.68 -14.88
CA ASN A 465 5.42 -25.27 -14.44
C ASN A 465 5.46 -25.18 -12.91
N THR A 466 6.10 -24.11 -12.43
CA THR A 466 6.08 -23.65 -11.05
C THR A 466 6.01 -22.12 -11.04
N PRO A 467 5.41 -21.48 -10.01
CA PRO A 467 5.57 -20.04 -9.78
C PRO A 467 6.95 -19.67 -9.19
N THR A 468 7.73 -20.64 -8.70
CA THR A 468 9.07 -20.37 -8.17
C THR A 468 10.00 -19.90 -9.30
N PRO A 469 10.81 -18.84 -9.12
CA PRO A 469 11.79 -18.43 -10.12
C PRO A 469 12.79 -19.55 -10.44
N GLU A 470 13.05 -19.74 -11.74
CA GLU A 470 13.89 -20.83 -12.24
C GLU A 470 15.19 -20.33 -12.87
N THR A 471 16.23 -21.16 -12.83
CA THR A 471 17.48 -20.91 -13.55
C THR A 471 17.35 -21.15 -15.05
N THR A 472 16.54 -22.13 -15.46
CA THR A 472 16.27 -22.41 -16.87
C THR A 472 14.78 -22.72 -17.09
N LEU A 473 14.24 -22.30 -18.24
CA LEU A 473 12.81 -22.50 -18.57
C LEU A 473 12.60 -23.36 -19.83
N PHE A 474 13.67 -23.68 -20.56
CA PHE A 474 13.56 -24.38 -21.85
C PHE A 474 13.41 -25.90 -21.68
N ASN A 475 13.89 -26.45 -20.57
CA ASN A 475 13.78 -27.84 -20.15
C ASN A 475 12.41 -28.16 -19.50
N ASN A 476 11.53 -27.16 -19.35
CA ASN A 476 10.19 -27.29 -18.82
C ASN A 476 9.17 -27.85 -19.82
N LYS A 477 9.60 -28.22 -21.03
CA LYS A 477 8.72 -28.70 -22.09
C LYS A 477 9.37 -29.79 -22.92
N ASP A 478 8.63 -30.84 -23.21
CA ASP A 478 9.06 -31.90 -24.12
C ASP A 478 7.90 -32.49 -24.95
N ASN A 479 8.21 -33.07 -26.11
CA ASN A 479 7.25 -33.63 -27.05
C ASN A 479 7.60 -35.06 -27.45
N ALA A 480 6.60 -35.92 -27.54
CA ALA A 480 6.72 -37.27 -28.10
C ALA A 480 5.62 -37.51 -29.12
N ALA A 481 5.97 -38.14 -30.24
CA ALA A 481 5.03 -38.46 -31.31
C ALA A 481 4.86 -39.96 -31.51
N VAL A 482 3.62 -40.38 -31.76
CA VAL A 482 3.29 -41.75 -32.15
C VAL A 482 2.63 -41.75 -33.52
N VAL A 483 3.03 -42.68 -34.39
CA VAL A 483 2.44 -42.89 -35.71
C VAL A 483 1.44 -44.03 -35.63
N VAL A 484 0.17 -43.74 -35.88
CA VAL A 484 -0.89 -44.73 -35.94
C VAL A 484 -1.18 -45.06 -37.40
N LYS A 485 -0.78 -46.25 -37.82
CA LYS A 485 -0.97 -46.79 -39.17
C LYS A 485 -2.30 -47.54 -39.29
N GLY A 486 -2.80 -47.66 -40.50
CA GLY A 486 -4.05 -48.36 -40.81
C GLY A 486 -4.91 -47.54 -41.75
N ALA A 487 -5.74 -48.20 -42.56
CA ALA A 487 -6.80 -47.51 -43.28
C ALA A 487 -7.72 -46.88 -42.23
N ALA A 488 -8.07 -45.60 -42.41
CA ALA A 488 -9.20 -45.03 -41.66
C ALA A 488 -10.38 -46.01 -41.77
N LEU A 489 -11.10 -46.27 -40.67
CA LEU A 489 -12.36 -46.99 -40.76
C LEU A 489 -13.18 -46.32 -41.88
N PRO A 490 -13.72 -47.08 -42.83
CA PRO A 490 -14.31 -46.49 -44.00
C PRO A 490 -15.49 -45.63 -43.54
N LYS A 491 -15.49 -44.34 -43.91
CA LYS A 491 -16.45 -43.34 -43.40
C LYS A 491 -17.87 -43.82 -43.72
N ALA A 492 -18.77 -43.75 -42.74
CA ALA A 492 -20.18 -44.00 -42.98
C ALA A 492 -20.76 -42.89 -43.87
N SER A 493 -21.47 -43.25 -44.93
CA SER A 493 -22.17 -42.32 -45.83
C SER A 493 -23.61 -42.74 -46.05
N CYS A 494 -24.51 -41.76 -46.19
CA CYS A 494 -25.83 -41.97 -46.76
C CYS A 494 -25.72 -41.80 -48.27
N ASP A 495 -25.72 -42.91 -49.01
CA ASP A 495 -25.53 -42.90 -50.46
C ASP A 495 -26.82 -42.52 -51.20
N SER A 496 -27.98 -42.85 -50.62
CA SER A 496 -29.28 -42.37 -51.10
C SER A 496 -30.31 -42.31 -49.96
N PHE A 497 -31.22 -41.36 -50.03
CA PHE A 497 -32.44 -41.32 -49.23
C PHE A 497 -33.56 -40.68 -50.05
N THR A 498 -34.61 -41.45 -50.35
CA THR A 498 -35.67 -41.05 -51.29
C THR A 498 -37.04 -41.42 -50.75
N ALA A 499 -38.07 -40.68 -51.18
CA ALA A 499 -39.47 -40.95 -50.88
C ALA A 499 -40.26 -41.09 -52.20
N ASN A 500 -41.08 -42.13 -52.33
CA ASN A 500 -41.92 -42.34 -53.50
C ASN A 500 -43.36 -42.78 -53.11
N PRO A 501 -44.40 -42.00 -53.46
CA PRO A 501 -44.34 -40.67 -54.07
C PRO A 501 -43.72 -39.63 -53.12
N SER A 502 -43.02 -38.64 -53.67
CA SER A 502 -42.36 -37.56 -52.90
C SER A 502 -43.33 -36.56 -52.28
N SER A 503 -44.61 -36.65 -52.63
CA SER A 503 -45.72 -35.94 -52.00
C SER A 503 -46.93 -36.87 -51.93
N VAL A 504 -47.65 -36.79 -50.82
CA VAL A 504 -48.86 -37.58 -50.58
C VAL A 504 -50.01 -36.64 -50.25
N SER A 505 -51.20 -36.93 -50.77
CA SER A 505 -52.42 -36.28 -50.29
C SER A 505 -52.76 -36.77 -48.88
N SER A 506 -53.62 -36.03 -48.17
CA SER A 506 -54.11 -36.41 -46.85
C SER A 506 -54.64 -37.85 -46.85
N GLY A 507 -54.03 -38.73 -46.06
CA GLY A 507 -54.36 -40.17 -45.99
C GLY A 507 -53.61 -41.09 -46.98
N GLY A 508 -52.72 -40.56 -47.83
CA GLY A 508 -51.88 -41.34 -48.74
C GLY A 508 -50.55 -41.78 -48.11
N GLY A 509 -50.05 -42.98 -48.41
CA GLY A 509 -48.75 -43.46 -47.92
C GLY A 509 -47.59 -43.11 -48.86
N THR A 510 -46.37 -43.01 -48.31
CA THR A 510 -45.13 -42.93 -49.08
C THR A 510 -44.19 -44.06 -48.69
N THR A 511 -43.28 -44.44 -49.58
CA THR A 511 -42.22 -45.40 -49.26
C THR A 511 -40.89 -44.68 -49.20
N LEU A 512 -40.25 -44.70 -48.02
CA LEU A 512 -38.89 -44.23 -47.83
C LEU A 512 -37.92 -45.33 -48.23
N SER A 513 -36.85 -44.99 -48.96
CA SER A 513 -35.78 -45.92 -49.32
C SER A 513 -34.43 -45.28 -49.12
N TRP A 514 -33.51 -45.99 -48.46
CA TRP A 514 -32.16 -45.52 -48.17
C TRP A 514 -31.11 -46.58 -48.46
N THR A 515 -29.93 -46.10 -48.85
CA THR A 515 -28.72 -46.91 -48.94
C THR A 515 -27.59 -46.19 -48.22
N THR A 516 -26.80 -46.94 -47.46
CA THR A 516 -25.64 -46.40 -46.76
C THR A 516 -24.43 -47.29 -46.99
N THR A 517 -23.26 -46.69 -47.01
CA THR A 517 -21.98 -47.39 -47.04
C THR A 517 -21.32 -47.25 -45.68
N ASN A 518 -20.81 -48.36 -45.12
CA ASN A 518 -20.12 -48.44 -43.83
C ASN A 518 -20.89 -47.98 -42.57
N ALA A 519 -22.22 -47.87 -42.62
CA ALA A 519 -23.02 -47.61 -41.42
C ALA A 519 -23.28 -48.91 -40.63
N SER A 520 -23.00 -48.88 -39.32
CA SER A 520 -23.33 -49.97 -38.38
C SER A 520 -24.70 -49.81 -37.73
N SER A 521 -25.25 -48.60 -37.75
CA SER A 521 -26.59 -48.26 -37.29
C SER A 521 -27.13 -47.08 -38.08
N VAL A 522 -28.44 -47.06 -38.31
CA VAL A 522 -29.16 -45.97 -38.98
C VAL A 522 -30.44 -45.72 -38.18
N SER A 523 -30.78 -44.45 -37.95
CA SER A 523 -32.06 -44.07 -37.38
C SER A 523 -32.71 -42.99 -38.21
N ILE A 524 -34.03 -43.08 -38.40
CA ILE A 524 -34.81 -42.06 -39.09
C ILE A 524 -35.65 -41.32 -38.04
N ASP A 525 -35.67 -40.00 -38.14
CA ASP A 525 -36.40 -39.10 -37.23
C ASP A 525 -37.92 -39.19 -37.45
N GLN A 526 -38.70 -38.32 -36.80
CA GLN A 526 -40.17 -38.32 -36.84
C GLN A 526 -40.82 -39.64 -36.37
N GLY A 527 -40.17 -40.31 -35.40
CA GLY A 527 -40.73 -41.47 -34.70
C GLY A 527 -40.49 -42.84 -35.36
N LEU A 528 -39.73 -42.89 -36.46
CA LEU A 528 -39.40 -44.16 -37.13
C LEU A 528 -38.26 -44.93 -36.43
N GLY A 529 -37.33 -44.22 -35.77
CA GLY A 529 -36.32 -44.81 -34.90
C GLY A 529 -35.28 -45.63 -35.67
N SER A 530 -34.70 -46.63 -35.00
CA SER A 530 -33.63 -47.46 -35.56
C SER A 530 -34.13 -48.34 -36.71
N VAL A 531 -33.41 -48.29 -37.83
CA VAL A 531 -33.71 -49.06 -39.05
C VAL A 531 -32.47 -49.82 -39.53
N ALA A 532 -32.65 -50.71 -40.50
CA ALA A 532 -31.54 -51.43 -41.13
C ALA A 532 -30.55 -50.45 -41.79
N SER A 533 -29.28 -50.86 -41.92
CA SER A 533 -28.25 -50.02 -42.56
C SER A 533 -28.60 -49.63 -43.99
N SER A 534 -29.28 -50.47 -44.75
CA SER A 534 -29.91 -50.09 -46.02
C SER A 534 -31.24 -50.78 -46.14
N GLY A 535 -32.25 -50.10 -46.69
CA GLY A 535 -33.60 -50.64 -46.68
C GLY A 535 -34.64 -49.71 -47.26
N SER A 536 -35.88 -50.17 -47.16
CA SER A 536 -37.06 -49.44 -47.57
C SER A 536 -38.17 -49.69 -46.56
N MET A 537 -38.94 -48.66 -46.24
CA MET A 537 -40.05 -48.72 -45.29
C MET A 537 -41.23 -47.93 -45.83
N ALA A 538 -42.40 -48.59 -45.88
CA ALA A 538 -43.66 -47.92 -46.16
C ALA A 538 -44.10 -47.13 -44.92
N VAL A 539 -44.33 -45.84 -45.10
CA VAL A 539 -44.80 -44.92 -44.08
C VAL A 539 -46.21 -44.47 -44.48
N PRO A 540 -47.27 -44.94 -43.80
CA PRO A 540 -48.62 -44.45 -44.04
C PRO A 540 -48.73 -42.98 -43.60
N ALA A 541 -49.52 -42.14 -44.30
CA ALA A 541 -49.84 -40.82 -43.77
C ALA A 541 -50.67 -40.96 -42.50
N PHE A 542 -50.04 -40.73 -41.36
CA PHE A 542 -50.78 -40.42 -40.15
C PHE A 542 -51.23 -38.98 -40.24
N LEU A 543 -52.55 -38.80 -40.20
CA LEU A 543 -53.19 -37.52 -40.06
C LEU A 543 -53.06 -37.10 -38.59
N GLN A 544 -51.97 -36.42 -38.23
CA GLN A 544 -51.96 -35.58 -37.03
C GLN A 544 -51.28 -34.24 -37.33
N VAL A 545 -52.11 -33.19 -37.22
CA VAL A 545 -51.70 -31.80 -37.19
C VAL A 545 -51.13 -31.49 -35.79
N SER A 546 -50.05 -30.70 -35.81
CA SER A 546 -49.41 -29.93 -34.72
C SER A 546 -48.62 -30.68 -33.62
N HIS A 547 -47.30 -30.48 -33.68
CA HIS A 547 -46.28 -30.70 -32.64
C HIS A 547 -46.37 -29.65 -31.51
N ILE A 548 -45.70 -29.90 -30.37
CA ILE A 548 -44.52 -29.15 -29.89
C ILE A 548 -43.97 -29.78 -28.58
N LEU A 549 -42.70 -30.21 -28.58
CA LEU A 549 -41.77 -30.00 -27.47
C LEU A 549 -40.34 -29.90 -28.06
N LEU A 550 -39.64 -28.82 -27.70
CA LEU A 550 -38.31 -28.44 -28.20
C LEU A 550 -37.19 -29.30 -27.59
N ALA A 551 -36.11 -29.49 -28.37
CA ALA A 551 -34.75 -29.58 -27.86
C ALA A 551 -33.89 -28.51 -28.60
N PRO A 552 -32.99 -27.76 -27.93
CA PRO A 552 -32.08 -26.83 -28.60
C PRO A 552 -30.85 -27.53 -29.21
N ALA A 553 -30.23 -26.81 -30.14
CA ALA A 553 -29.36 -27.21 -31.23
C ALA A 553 -27.85 -27.26 -30.94
N ALA A 554 -27.14 -28.05 -31.77
CA ALA A 554 -25.92 -27.84 -32.60
C ALA A 554 -24.79 -26.85 -32.19
N PRO A 555 -23.59 -26.95 -32.83
CA PRO A 555 -23.41 -26.40 -34.20
C PRO A 555 -22.39 -27.14 -35.20
N GLU A 556 -22.26 -26.61 -36.48
CA GLU A 556 -21.24 -26.67 -37.61
C GLU A 556 -20.70 -28.02 -38.17
N GLU A 557 -20.50 -28.25 -39.48
CA GLU A 557 -20.58 -27.46 -40.73
C GLU A 557 -20.91 -28.41 -41.92
N ALA A 558 -21.48 -27.85 -42.99
CA ALA A 558 -21.47 -28.26 -44.40
C ALA A 558 -22.09 -29.61 -44.88
N THR A 559 -23.12 -29.52 -45.73
CA THR A 559 -23.18 -30.35 -46.97
C THR A 559 -24.02 -29.73 -48.08
N ALA A 560 -23.58 -29.99 -49.31
CA ALA A 560 -24.01 -29.42 -50.57
C ALA A 560 -25.45 -29.77 -50.97
N VAL A 561 -26.17 -28.79 -51.50
CA VAL A 561 -27.36 -29.00 -52.32
C VAL A 561 -26.95 -28.93 -53.78
N LYS A 562 -27.22 -29.98 -54.56
CA LYS A 562 -27.32 -29.87 -56.01
C LYS A 562 -28.81 -29.79 -56.37
N PRO A 563 -29.28 -28.76 -57.10
CA PRO A 563 -30.69 -28.58 -57.36
C PRO A 563 -31.17 -29.34 -58.62
N ARG A 564 -32.45 -29.73 -58.52
CA ARG A 564 -33.35 -30.42 -59.46
C ARG A 564 -33.06 -31.88 -59.80
#